data_AF-A0A2V6CU42-F1
#
_entry.id   AF-A0A2V6CU42-F1
#
_cell.length_a   1.000
_cell.length_b   1.000
_cell.length_c   1.000
_cell.angle_alpha   90.00
_cell.angle_beta   90.00
_cell.angle_gamma   90.00
#
_symmetry.space_group_name_H-M   'P 1'
#
loop_
_entity.id
_entity.type
_entity.pdbx_description
1 polymer ?
#
loop_
_entity_poly.entity_id
_entity_poly.type
_entity_poly.pdbx_seq_one_letter_code
_entity_poly.pdbx_strand_id
1 'polypeptide(L)' 'DEHNANTRGRFIYIHGTKHEDKIGTLASRGCVRMRNADVIDLFDRVEEGTPVVIEE' A
#
# COMPACT_ATOMS: atom_id res chain seq x y z
N ASP A 1 -11.43 -10.84 -5.79
CA ASP A 1 -10.35 -11.59 -5.12
C ASP A 1 -10.72 -11.74 -3.66
N GLU A 2 -10.97 -12.98 -3.22
CA GLU A 2 -11.37 -13.29 -1.84
C GLU A 2 -10.24 -12.93 -0.84
N HIS A 3 -8.97 -13.04 -1.27
CA HIS A 3 -7.81 -12.75 -0.43
C HIS A 3 -7.73 -11.28 0.00
N ASN A 4 -8.24 -10.37 -0.84
CA ASN A 4 -8.18 -8.92 -0.63
C ASN A 4 -9.51 -8.29 -0.19
N ALA A 5 -10.58 -9.10 -0.07
CA ALA A 5 -11.95 -8.62 0.13
C ALA A 5 -12.17 -7.87 1.46
N ASN A 6 -11.40 -8.17 2.51
CA ASN A 6 -11.57 -7.54 3.83
C ASN A 6 -10.60 -6.39 4.11
N THR A 7 -9.68 -6.07 3.19
CA THR A 7 -8.65 -5.02 3.36
C THR A 7 -9.26 -3.67 3.71
N ARG A 8 -10.33 -3.27 3.00
CA ARG A 8 -11.08 -2.04 3.27
C ARG A 8 -11.67 -2.00 4.67
N GLY A 9 -12.29 -3.09 5.13
CA GLY A 9 -12.87 -3.19 6.47
C GLY A 9 -11.83 -3.20 7.60
N ARG A 10 -10.58 -3.54 7.27
CA ARG A 10 -9.43 -3.56 8.16
C ARG A 10 -8.59 -2.28 8.09
N PHE A 11 -9.01 -1.28 7.32
CA PHE A 11 -8.29 -0.01 7.13
C PHE A 11 -6.86 -0.20 6.60
N ILE A 12 -6.68 -1.14 5.68
CA ILE A 12 -5.40 -1.42 5.02
C ILE A 12 -5.29 -0.57 3.76
N TYR A 13 -4.27 0.28 3.69
CA TYR A 13 -4.05 1.23 2.59
C TYR A 13 -2.62 1.16 2.06
N ILE A 14 -2.44 1.64 0.83
CA ILE A 14 -1.14 1.95 0.24
C ILE A 14 -0.85 3.43 0.51
N HIS A 15 0.28 3.74 1.17
CA HIS A 15 0.62 5.13 1.50
C HIS A 15 2.13 5.35 1.67
N GLY A 16 2.57 6.60 1.52
CA GLY A 16 3.92 7.04 1.85
C GLY A 16 4.20 7.04 3.36
N THR A 17 5.46 7.23 3.78
CA THR A 17 5.80 7.23 5.20
C THR A 17 6.96 8.16 5.54
N LYS A 18 6.93 8.77 6.73
CA LYS A 18 8.06 9.53 7.27
C LYS A 18 9.21 8.65 7.79
N HIS A 19 8.99 7.33 7.83
CA HIS A 19 9.94 6.34 8.32
C HIS A 19 10.46 5.50 7.15
N GLU A 20 10.98 6.15 6.11
CA GLU A 20 11.48 5.47 4.91
C GLU A 20 12.63 4.50 5.21
N ASP A 21 13.38 4.77 6.29
CA ASP A 21 14.40 3.89 6.86
C ASP A 21 13.88 2.51 7.28
N LYS A 22 12.56 2.39 7.49
CA LYS A 22 11.88 1.14 7.88
C LYS A 22 11.19 0.41 6.74
N ILE A 23 11.27 0.91 5.52
CA ILE A 23 10.76 0.19 4.33
C ILE A 23 11.50 -1.14 4.21
N GLY A 24 10.76 -2.21 3.91
CA GLY A 24 11.28 -3.60 3.89
C GLY A 24 11.25 -4.30 5.25
N THR A 25 10.71 -3.67 6.31
CA THR A 25 10.57 -4.28 7.64
C THR A 25 9.10 -4.42 8.07
N LEU A 26 8.83 -5.29 9.05
CA LEU A 26 7.49 -5.52 9.63
C LEU A 26 7.04 -4.36 10.54
N ALA A 27 6.84 -3.16 9.97
CA ALA A 27 6.60 -1.93 10.74
C ALA A 27 5.26 -1.23 10.43
N SER A 28 4.41 -1.80 9.56
CA SER A 28 3.23 -1.11 9.00
C SER A 28 1.90 -1.41 9.70
N ARG A 29 1.85 -2.45 10.55
CA ARG A 29 0.60 -2.96 11.17
C ARG A 29 -0.48 -3.33 10.14
N GLY A 30 -0.06 -3.72 8.94
CA GLY A 30 -0.92 -4.24 7.87
C GLY A 30 -0.95 -3.36 6.61
N CYS A 31 -0.79 -2.04 6.72
CA CYS A 31 -0.72 -1.18 5.54
C CYS A 31 0.48 -1.52 4.65
N VAL A 32 0.39 -1.17 3.36
CA VAL A 32 1.54 -1.21 2.45
C VAL A 32 2.20 0.16 2.47
N ARG A 33 3.42 0.23 2.99
CA ARG A 33 4.20 1.47 3.02
C ARG A 33 5.13 1.53 1.82
N MET A 34 5.18 2.69 1.19
CA MET A 34 6.12 3.00 0.11
C MET A 34 7.01 4.17 0.53
N ARG A 35 8.15 4.37 -0.16
CA ARG A 35 8.86 5.64 -0.08
C ARG A 35 7.98 6.73 -0.67
N ASN A 36 8.16 7.96 -0.23
CA ASN A 36 7.30 9.06 -0.65
C ASN A 36 7.42 9.35 -2.15
N ALA A 37 8.62 9.22 -2.72
CA ALA A 37 8.81 9.33 -4.17
C ALA A 37 8.03 8.24 -4.93
N ASP A 38 8.09 6.99 -4.44
CA ASP A 38 7.46 5.85 -5.11
C ASP A 38 5.93 5.90 -5.05
N VAL A 39 5.34 6.40 -3.96
CA VAL A 39 3.87 6.54 -3.88
C VAL A 39 3.35 7.69 -4.76
N ILE A 40 4.16 8.74 -4.96
CA ILE A 40 3.82 9.82 -5.89
C ILE A 40 3.86 9.32 -7.32
N ASP A 41 4.93 8.60 -7.71
CA ASP A 41 5.01 7.95 -9.03
C ASP A 41 3.83 7.00 -9.26
N LEU A 42 3.47 6.20 -8.26
CA LEU A 42 2.32 5.30 -8.34
C LEU A 42 1.01 6.09 -8.55
N PHE A 43 0.82 7.18 -7.81
CA PHE A 43 -0.39 8.01 -7.90
C PHE A 43 -0.59 8.57 -9.31
N ASP A 44 0.48 9.02 -9.97
CA ASP A 44 0.42 9.56 -11.33
C ASP A 44 0.14 8.48 -12.41
N ARG A 45 0.27 7.20 -12.06
CA ARG A 45 0.17 6.06 -13.01
C ARG A 45 -1.12 5.27 -12.91
N VAL A 46 -1.94 5.50 -11.88
CA VAL A 46 -3.16 4.70 -11.62
C VAL A 46 -4.39 5.57 -11.54
N GLU A 47 -5.51 5.02 -11.98
CA GLU A 47 -6.82 5.65 -11.88
C GLU A 47 -7.66 5.00 -10.79
N GLU A 48 -8.69 5.70 -10.31
CA GLU A 48 -9.67 5.11 -9.40
C GLU A 48 -10.29 3.84 -10.01
N GLY A 49 -10.39 2.77 -9.22
CA GLY A 49 -10.88 1.47 -9.69
C GLY A 49 -9.79 0.56 -10.27
N THR A 50 -8.54 1.02 -10.37
CA THR A 50 -7.40 0.15 -10.72
C THR A 50 -7.33 -1.04 -9.76
N PRO A 51 -7.38 -2.30 -10.26
CA PRO A 51 -7.32 -3.48 -9.41
C PRO A 51 -5.99 -3.57 -8.67
N VAL A 52 -6.06 -3.89 -7.38
CA VAL A 52 -4.88 -4.19 -6.55
C VAL A 52 -4.91 -5.66 -6.19
N VAL A 53 -3.82 -6.36 -6.50
CA VAL A 53 -3.57 -7.75 -6.11
C VAL A 53 -2.45 -7.76 -5.08
N ILE A 54 -2.69 -8.41 -3.95
CA ILE A 54 -1.71 -8.64 -2.88
C ILE A 54 -1.54 -10.16 -2.75
N GLU A 55 -0.32 -10.63 -2.92
CA GLU A 55 0.10 -12.04 -2.85
C GLU A 55 1.39 -12.18 -2.01
N GLU A 56 1.75 -13.42 -1.65
CA GLU A 56 2.97 -13.74 -0.90
C GLU A 56 4.24 -13.70 -1.75
#